data_AF-A0A495JLW7-F1
#
_entry.id   AF-A0A495JLW7-F1
#
_cell.length_a   1.000
_cell.length_b   1.000
_cell.length_c   1.000
_cell.angle_alpha   90.00
_cell.angle_beta   90.00
_cell.angle_gamma   90.00
#
_symmetry.space_group_name_H-M   'P 1'
#
loop_
_entity.id
_entity.type
_entity.pdbx_description
1 polymer ?
#
loop_
_entity_poly.entity_id
_entity_poly.type
_entity_poly.pdbx_seq_one_letter_code
_entity_poly.pdbx_strand_id
1 'polypeptide(L)'
;MASIEEVKAALTQAAEQGNTATNQIRTAMDSIEQMLNRLRAVAAGAGHPKIGESIARAEQSKQRLDEAATLAEGGSQAARDYIVILG
;
A
#
# COMPACT_ATOMS: atom_id res chain seq x y z
N MET A 1 -0.16 25.66 -22.42
CA MET A 1 0.14 25.60 -20.97
C MET A 1 -1.18 25.39 -20.26
N ALA A 2 -1.24 24.45 -19.32
CA ALA A 2 -2.44 24.30 -18.48
C ALA A 2 -2.60 25.54 -17.59
N SER A 3 -3.83 25.95 -17.36
CA SER A 3 -4.19 26.97 -16.38
C SER A 3 -3.93 26.47 -14.96
N ILE A 4 -3.78 27.39 -14.00
CA ILE A 4 -3.59 27.05 -12.58
C ILE A 4 -4.74 26.17 -12.07
N GLU A 5 -5.98 26.46 -12.49
CA GLU A 5 -7.16 25.67 -12.12
C GLU A 5 -7.10 24.23 -12.66
N GLU A 6 -6.65 24.05 -13.90
CA GLU A 6 -6.44 22.70 -14.47
C GLU A 6 -5.34 21.93 -13.72
N VAL A 7 -4.27 22.62 -13.29
CA VAL A 7 -3.21 22.01 -12.50
C VAL A 7 -3.72 21.60 -11.12
N LYS A 8 -4.48 22.46 -10.42
CA LYS A 8 -5.09 22.14 -9.11
C LYS A 8 -6.05 20.96 -9.20
N ALA A 9 -6.88 20.91 -10.25
CA ALA A 9 -7.80 19.80 -10.48
C ALA A 9 -7.05 18.48 -10.69
N ALA A 10 -5.99 18.49 -11.52
CA ALA A 10 -5.17 17.31 -11.75
C ALA A 10 -4.45 16.82 -10.47
N LEU A 11 -3.93 17.74 -9.66
CA LEU A 11 -3.29 17.40 -8.38
C LEU A 11 -4.29 16.84 -7.36
N THR A 12 -5.51 17.39 -7.31
CA THR A 12 -6.57 16.90 -6.44
C THR A 12 -6.93 15.47 -6.82
N GLN A 13 -7.11 15.22 -8.11
CA GLN A 13 -7.38 13.89 -8.63
C GLN A 13 -6.24 12.91 -8.32
N ALA A 14 -4.97 13.33 -8.47
CA ALA A 14 -3.81 12.51 -8.14
C ALA A 14 -3.78 12.14 -6.64
N ALA A 15 -4.08 13.10 -5.75
CA ALA A 15 -4.14 12.86 -4.31
C ALA A 15 -5.29 11.90 -3.93
N GLU A 16 -6.45 11.99 -4.60
CA GLU A 16 -7.56 11.04 -4.41
C GLU A 16 -7.21 9.63 -4.92
N GLN A 17 -6.51 9.53 -6.05
CA GLN A 17 -6.00 8.26 -6.57
C GLN A 17 -5.01 7.63 -5.59
N GLY A 18 -4.08 8.41 -5.03
CA GLY A 18 -3.13 7.90 -4.04
C GLY A 18 -3.81 7.43 -2.74
N ASN A 19 -4.87 8.12 -2.29
CA ASN A 19 -5.69 7.64 -1.18
C ASN A 19 -6.37 6.29 -1.50
N THR A 20 -6.89 6.14 -2.72
CA THR A 20 -7.51 4.89 -3.18
C THR A 20 -6.49 3.75 -3.21
N ALA A 21 -5.30 4.00 -3.76
CA ALA A 21 -4.22 3.02 -3.79
C ALA A 21 -3.79 2.61 -2.37
N THR A 22 -3.67 3.57 -1.44
CA THR A 22 -3.34 3.30 -0.03
C THR A 22 -4.37 2.39 0.63
N ASN A 23 -5.67 2.63 0.40
CA ASN A 23 -6.73 1.78 0.94
C ASN A 23 -6.70 0.35 0.36
N GLN A 24 -6.40 0.21 -0.93
CA GLN A 24 -6.22 -1.09 -1.57
C GLN A 24 -5.02 -1.84 -1.00
N ILE A 25 -3.91 -1.15 -0.76
CA ILE A 25 -2.71 -1.73 -0.14
C ILE A 25 -3.03 -2.24 1.26
N ARG A 26 -3.73 -1.44 2.09
CA ARG A 26 -4.14 -1.87 3.44
C ARG A 26 -5.03 -3.13 3.40
N THR A 27 -5.98 -3.18 2.47
CA THR A 27 -6.83 -4.37 2.25
C THR A 27 -6.00 -5.61 1.84
N ALA A 28 -4.98 -5.41 1.01
CA ALA A 28 -4.06 -6.48 0.62
C ALA A 28 -3.20 -6.96 1.81
N MET A 29 -2.75 -6.05 2.68
CA MET A 29 -2.04 -6.40 3.92
C MET A 29 -2.89 -7.26 4.85
N ASP A 30 -4.17 -6.91 5.03
CA ASP A 30 -5.11 -7.70 5.83
C ASP A 30 -5.30 -9.11 5.25
N SER A 31 -5.35 -9.22 3.92
CA SER A 31 -5.46 -10.51 3.23
C SER A 31 -4.22 -11.37 3.42
N ILE A 32 -3.03 -10.76 3.39
CA ILE A 32 -1.75 -11.45 3.67
C ILE A 32 -1.66 -11.87 5.13
N GLU A 33 -2.14 -11.06 6.07
CA GLU A 33 -2.19 -11.42 7.49
C GLU A 33 -3.07 -12.66 7.72
N GLN A 34 -4.24 -12.72 7.08
CA GLN A 34 -5.10 -13.91 7.12
C GLN A 34 -4.40 -15.14 6.52
N MET A 35 -3.66 -14.97 5.42
CA MET A 35 -2.87 -16.04 4.82
C MET A 35 -1.77 -16.54 5.76
N LEU A 36 -1.04 -15.64 6.42
CA LEU A 36 0.00 -15.96 7.40
C LEU A 36 -0.57 -16.77 8.56
N ASN A 37 -1.72 -16.37 9.10
CA ASN A 37 -2.39 -17.09 10.19
C ASN A 37 -2.73 -18.52 9.79
N ARG A 38 -3.24 -18.73 8.57
CA ARG A 38 -3.50 -20.08 8.02
C ARG A 38 -2.22 -20.88 7.83
N LEU A 39 -1.18 -20.28 7.25
CA LEU A 39 0.10 -20.95 7.02
C LEU A 39 0.76 -21.39 8.33
N ARG A 40 0.75 -20.53 9.36
CA ARG A 40 1.29 -20.84 10.69
C ARG A 40 0.51 -21.97 11.38
N ALA A 41 -0.82 -21.98 11.25
CA ALA A 41 -1.65 -23.07 11.78
C ALA A 41 -1.31 -24.42 11.11
N VAL A 42 -1.08 -24.45 9.80
CA VAL A 42 -0.69 -25.67 9.08
C VAL A 42 0.77 -26.06 9.40
N ALA A 43 1.68 -25.09 9.54
CA ALA A 43 3.08 -25.33 9.87
C ALA A 43 3.24 -26.09 11.20
N ALA A 44 2.42 -25.77 12.21
CA ALA A 44 2.42 -26.41 13.51
C ALA A 44 2.11 -27.93 13.45
N GLY A 45 1.39 -28.39 12.42
CA GLY A 45 1.02 -29.80 12.25
C GLY A 45 1.94 -30.62 11.35
N ALA A 46 2.78 -29.98 10.50
CA ALA A 46 3.50 -30.67 9.43
C ALA A 46 5.01 -30.38 9.36
N GLY A 47 5.50 -29.25 9.90
CA GLY A 47 6.93 -28.91 9.90
C GLY A 47 7.60 -28.84 8.51
N HIS A 48 6.83 -28.79 7.42
CA HIS A 48 7.36 -28.94 6.06
C HIS A 48 8.08 -27.66 5.57
N PRO A 49 9.31 -27.74 5.01
CA PRO A 49 10.13 -26.57 4.66
C PRO A 49 9.47 -25.62 3.65
N LYS A 50 8.62 -26.13 2.75
CA LYS A 50 7.86 -25.28 1.80
C LYS A 50 6.81 -24.39 2.47
N ILE A 51 6.32 -24.76 3.65
CA ILE A 51 5.42 -23.90 4.43
C ILE A 51 6.22 -22.75 5.01
N GLY A 52 7.42 -23.02 5.55
CA GLY A 52 8.35 -21.98 6.02
C GLY A 52 8.72 -21.00 4.90
N GLU A 53 9.02 -21.49 3.70
CA GLU A 53 9.27 -20.63 2.53
C GLU A 53 8.06 -19.75 2.20
N SER A 54 6.85 -20.32 2.24
CA SER A 54 5.61 -19.57 1.98
C SER A 54 5.35 -18.48 3.03
N ILE A 55 5.60 -18.79 4.31
CA ILE A 55 5.50 -17.82 5.41
C ILE A 55 6.49 -16.67 5.20
N ALA A 56 7.76 -16.98 4.93
CA ALA A 56 8.79 -15.96 4.71
C ALA A 56 8.45 -15.03 3.53
N ARG A 57 7.94 -15.58 2.42
CA ARG A 57 7.49 -14.78 1.26
C ARG A 57 6.30 -13.88 1.60
N ALA A 58 5.37 -14.38 2.41
CA ALA A 58 4.20 -13.63 2.85
C ALA A 58 4.58 -12.47 3.79
N GLU A 59 5.48 -12.71 4.73
CA GLU A 59 6.06 -11.68 5.62
C GLU A 59 6.78 -10.60 4.81
N GLN A 60 7.62 -11.00 3.84
CA GLN A 60 8.28 -10.06 2.94
C GLN A 60 7.26 -9.23 2.12
N SER A 61 6.18 -9.86 1.66
CA SER A 61 5.13 -9.17 0.90
C SER A 61 4.45 -8.11 1.75
N LYS A 62 4.14 -8.42 3.02
CA LYS A 62 3.56 -7.45 3.96
C LYS A 62 4.49 -6.25 4.18
N GLN A 63 5.79 -6.50 4.38
CA GLN A 63 6.78 -5.42 4.55
C GLN A 63 6.82 -4.49 3.32
N ARG A 64 6.86 -5.05 2.11
CA ARG A 64 6.89 -4.26 0.87
C ARG A 64 5.59 -3.46 0.66
N LEU A 65 4.46 -4.00 1.06
CA LEU A 65 3.19 -3.27 1.00
C LEU A 65 3.13 -2.13 2.00
N ASP A 66 3.67 -2.29 3.20
CA ASP A 66 3.77 -1.23 4.21
C ASP A 66 4.64 -0.06 3.69
N GLU A 67 5.79 -0.38 3.09
CA GLU A 67 6.64 0.61 2.40
C GLU A 67 5.89 1.29 1.24
N ALA A 68 5.14 0.53 0.43
CA ALA A 68 4.36 1.08 -0.67
C ALA A 68 3.23 2.01 -0.19
N ALA A 69 2.55 1.67 0.93
CA ALA A 69 1.53 2.53 1.53
C ALA A 69 2.14 3.87 1.97
N THR A 70 3.27 3.81 2.67
CA THR A 70 3.99 5.01 3.13
C THR A 70 4.39 5.92 1.97
N LEU A 71 4.91 5.35 0.88
CA LEU A 71 5.29 6.11 -0.31
C LEU A 71 4.08 6.70 -1.03
N ALA A 72 2.97 5.96 -1.13
CA ALA A 72 1.74 6.45 -1.73
C ALA A 72 1.12 7.61 -0.94
N GLU A 73 1.09 7.50 0.40
CA GLU A 73 0.66 8.58 1.29
C GLU A 73 1.54 9.83 1.13
N GLY A 74 2.86 9.65 1.08
CA GLY A 74 3.80 10.75 0.85
C GLY A 74 3.58 11.45 -0.51
N GLY A 75 3.32 10.68 -1.58
CA GLY A 75 2.99 11.24 -2.89
C GLY A 75 1.68 12.03 -2.90
N SER A 76 0.63 11.50 -2.26
CA SER A 76 -0.64 12.22 -2.06
C SER A 76 -0.46 13.51 -1.28
N GLN A 77 0.36 13.49 -0.23
CA GLN A 77 0.63 14.67 0.58
C GLN A 77 1.40 15.72 -0.23
N ALA A 78 2.44 15.34 -0.97
CA ALA A 78 3.18 16.26 -1.82
C ALA A 78 2.29 16.93 -2.89
N ALA A 79 1.34 16.19 -3.46
CA ALA A 79 0.35 16.76 -4.38
C ALA A 79 -0.55 17.81 -3.69
N ARG A 80 -1.02 17.53 -2.47
CA ARG A 80 -1.81 18.46 -1.65
C ARG A 80 -1.03 19.71 -1.27
N ASP A 81 0.22 19.55 -0.84
CA ASP A 81 1.10 20.66 -0.49
C ASP A 81 1.31 21.58 -1.68
N TYR A 82 1.44 21.02 -2.89
CA TYR A 82 1.59 21.82 -4.10
C TYR A 82 0.30 22.59 -4.46
N ILE A 83 -0.88 22.03 -4.22
CA ILE A 83 -2.14 22.78 -4.35
C ILE A 83 -2.15 24.01 -3.44
N VAL A 84 -1.72 23.85 -2.18
CA VAL A 84 -1.65 24.96 -1.22
C VAL A 84 -0.68 26.05 -1.70
N ILE A 85 0.44 25.67 -2.33
CA ILE A 85 1.41 26.61 -2.90
C ILE A 85 0.81 27.41 -4.07
N LEU A 86 -0.07 26.79 -4.87
CA LEU A 86 -0.72 27.44 -6.02
C LEU A 86 -1.82 28.44 -5.61
N GLY A 87 -2.15 28.55 -4.32
CA GLY A 87 -3.20 29.43 -3.77
C GLY A 87 -4.59 28.98 -4.19
#